data_AF-A0A9E3D8W9-F1
#
_entry.id   AF-A0A9E3D8W9-F1
#
_cell.length_a   1.000
_cell.length_b   1.000
_cell.length_c   1.000
_cell.angle_alpha   90.00
_cell.angle_beta   90.00
_cell.angle_gamma   90.00
#
_symmetry.space_group_name_H-M   'P 1'
#
loop_
_entity.id
_entity.type
_entity.pdbx_description
1 polymer ?
#
loop_
_entity_poly.entity_id
_entity_poly.type
_entity_poly.pdbx_seq_one_letter_code
_entity_poly.pdbx_strand_id
1 'polypeptide(L)'
;MTPAQAIAATRSVAPIWSAFPIADREAAARRFAEIVSKRRADWVAAICRETGKPRWESNTEVDSIIAKVAISIESRAARRSFSSHSESGITSGVRYKPLGVAIVLGPFNFPGHLPNGHVVPALLAGNCVVFKPSEHCPLVGELMNQCWHAAGIPFGTFNLVQGGRSVGEQLIADPRI
;
A
#
# COMPACT_ATOMS: atom_id res chain seq x y z
N MET A 1 14.31 -3.32 -10.69
CA MET A 1 14.73 -3.76 -9.34
C MET A 1 14.40 -5.24 -9.20
N THR A 2 15.32 -6.07 -8.68
CA THR A 2 15.04 -7.50 -8.43
C THR A 2 14.26 -7.72 -7.13
N PRO A 3 13.61 -8.88 -6.92
CA PRO A 3 12.95 -9.22 -5.65
C PRO A 3 13.84 -9.02 -4.43
N ALA A 4 15.06 -9.55 -4.48
CA ALA A 4 15.99 -9.49 -3.35
C ALA A 4 16.42 -8.06 -3.00
N GLN A 5 16.60 -7.20 -4.03
CA GLN A 5 16.90 -5.78 -3.87
C GLN A 5 15.72 -5.02 -3.26
N ALA A 6 14.50 -5.28 -3.73
CA ALA A 6 13.30 -4.63 -3.20
C ALA A 6 13.09 -4.95 -1.72
N ILE A 7 13.20 -6.23 -1.34
CA ILE A 7 13.09 -6.66 0.06
C ILE A 7 14.18 -6.01 0.91
N ALA A 8 15.43 -5.98 0.45
CA ALA A 8 16.53 -5.35 1.19
C ALA A 8 16.27 -3.85 1.41
N ALA A 9 15.92 -3.12 0.34
CA ALA A 9 15.60 -1.69 0.41
C ALA A 9 14.42 -1.43 1.35
N THR A 10 13.33 -2.19 1.24
CA THR A 10 12.14 -2.02 2.07
C THR A 10 12.41 -2.35 3.54
N ARG A 11 13.20 -3.40 3.84
CA ARG A 11 13.59 -3.72 5.22
C ARG A 11 14.43 -2.62 5.86
N SER A 12 15.33 -1.98 5.08
CA SER A 12 16.21 -0.94 5.61
C SER A 12 15.44 0.30 6.11
N VAL A 13 14.29 0.61 5.49
CA VAL A 13 13.45 1.77 5.85
C VAL A 13 12.31 1.43 6.81
N ALA A 14 12.03 0.14 7.05
CA ALA A 14 10.94 -0.28 7.93
C ALA A 14 11.00 0.33 9.35
N PRO A 15 12.17 0.41 10.03
CA PRO A 15 12.27 1.08 11.33
C PRO A 15 11.88 2.56 11.25
N ILE A 16 12.29 3.26 10.18
CA ILE A 16 11.99 4.68 9.96
C ILE A 16 10.49 4.88 9.81
N TRP A 17 9.85 4.14 8.89
CA TRP A 17 8.41 4.28 8.64
C TRP A 17 7.55 3.86 9.84
N SER A 18 7.98 2.82 10.58
CA SER A 18 7.28 2.37 11.78
C SER A 18 7.22 3.43 12.89
N ALA A 19 8.24 4.31 12.93
CA ALA A 19 8.36 5.38 13.92
C ALA A 19 7.54 6.63 13.57
N PHE A 20 7.03 6.75 12.34
CA PHE A 20 6.20 7.89 11.96
C PHE A 20 4.93 7.93 12.83
N PRO A 21 4.53 9.11 13.32
CA PRO A 21 3.23 9.31 13.93
C PRO A 21 2.11 8.83 13.02
N ILE A 22 1.06 8.29 13.62
CA ILE A 22 -0.05 7.76 12.85
C ILE A 22 -0.74 8.84 11.98
N ALA A 23 -0.81 10.07 12.48
CA ALA A 23 -1.33 11.21 11.75
C ALA A 23 -0.56 11.48 10.45
N ASP A 24 0.77 11.32 10.45
CA ASP A 24 1.59 11.53 9.26
C ASP A 24 1.39 10.43 8.23
N ARG A 25 1.20 9.18 8.70
CA ARG A 25 0.86 8.05 7.82
C ARG A 25 -0.52 8.22 7.19
N GLU A 26 -1.50 8.70 7.96
CA GLU A 26 -2.83 9.03 7.45
C GLU A 26 -2.79 10.19 6.46
N ALA A 27 -2.01 11.23 6.74
CA ALA A 27 -1.82 12.36 5.83
C ALA A 27 -1.17 11.91 4.51
N ALA A 28 -0.18 11.02 4.55
CA ALA A 28 0.40 10.43 3.34
C ALA A 28 -0.63 9.63 2.53
N ALA A 29 -1.46 8.80 3.20
CA ALA A 29 -2.51 8.05 2.52
C ALA A 29 -3.57 8.97 1.88
N ARG A 30 -3.94 10.07 2.54
CA ARG A 30 -4.85 11.09 1.96
C ARG A 30 -4.24 11.78 0.75
N ARG A 31 -2.96 12.18 0.81
CA ARG A 31 -2.24 12.73 -0.35
C ARG A 31 -2.19 11.73 -1.51
N PHE A 32 -1.97 10.44 -1.26
CA PHE A 32 -2.07 9.40 -2.28
C PHE A 32 -3.44 9.42 -2.98
N ALA A 33 -4.54 9.43 -2.23
CA ALA A 33 -5.90 9.51 -2.79
C ALA A 33 -6.13 10.78 -3.62
N GLU A 34 -5.64 11.94 -3.15
CA GLU A 34 -5.71 13.20 -3.89
C GLU A 34 -4.95 13.16 -5.21
N ILE A 35 -3.75 12.56 -5.21
CA ILE A 35 -2.92 12.42 -6.41
C ILE A 35 -3.59 11.46 -7.40
N VAL A 36 -4.13 10.33 -6.94
CA VAL A 36 -4.91 9.41 -7.78
C VAL A 36 -6.10 10.15 -8.41
N SER A 37 -6.81 10.97 -7.63
CA SER A 37 -7.92 11.80 -8.14
C SER A 37 -7.46 12.77 -9.23
N LYS A 38 -6.36 13.50 -9.02
CA LYS A 38 -5.76 14.41 -10.01
C LYS A 38 -5.29 13.70 -11.27
N ARG A 39 -4.83 12.45 -11.15
CA ARG A 39 -4.36 11.60 -12.25
C ARG A 39 -5.43 10.63 -12.76
N ARG A 40 -6.72 10.86 -12.46
CA ARG A 40 -7.82 9.94 -12.83
C ARG A 40 -7.78 9.53 -14.30
N ALA A 41 -7.54 10.48 -15.20
CA ALA A 41 -7.49 10.19 -16.64
C ALA A 41 -6.42 9.14 -16.99
N ASP A 42 -5.22 9.25 -16.42
CA ASP A 42 -4.13 8.29 -16.59
C ASP A 42 -4.53 6.91 -16.08
N TRP A 43 -5.13 6.84 -14.89
CA TRP A 43 -5.56 5.59 -14.26
C TRP A 43 -6.65 4.90 -15.07
N VAL A 44 -7.69 5.63 -15.48
CA VAL A 44 -8.77 5.08 -16.32
C VAL A 44 -8.20 4.57 -17.64
N ALA A 45 -7.33 5.34 -18.29
CA ALA A 45 -6.71 4.93 -19.55
C ALA A 45 -5.86 3.66 -19.40
N ALA A 46 -5.06 3.57 -18.33
CA ALA A 46 -4.23 2.40 -18.04
C ALA A 46 -5.08 1.16 -17.76
N ILE A 47 -6.10 1.26 -16.88
CA ILE A 47 -6.98 0.14 -16.56
C ILE A 47 -7.72 -0.34 -17.81
N CYS A 48 -8.31 0.57 -18.61
CA CYS A 48 -8.97 0.19 -19.86
C CYS A 48 -8.02 -0.55 -20.80
N ARG A 49 -6.81 -0.01 -20.98
CA ARG A 49 -5.82 -0.56 -21.90
C ARG A 49 -5.33 -1.95 -21.48
N GLU A 50 -5.15 -2.18 -20.19
CA GLU A 50 -4.53 -3.42 -19.69
C GLU A 50 -5.55 -4.51 -19.35
N THR A 51 -6.78 -4.14 -19.01
CA THR A 51 -7.83 -5.12 -18.62
C THR A 51 -8.92 -5.29 -19.66
N GLY A 52 -9.04 -4.39 -20.63
CA GLY A 52 -10.14 -4.36 -21.59
C GLY A 52 -11.46 -3.85 -21.01
N LYS A 53 -11.49 -3.41 -19.74
CA LYS A 53 -12.68 -2.83 -19.13
C LYS A 53 -13.14 -1.56 -19.84
N PRO A 54 -14.46 -1.33 -19.97
CA PRO A 54 -14.98 -0.07 -20.48
C PRO A 54 -14.68 1.08 -19.50
N ARG A 55 -14.57 2.31 -20.03
CA ARG A 55 -14.19 3.51 -19.24
C ARG A 55 -15.05 3.74 -18.01
N TRP A 56 -16.34 3.43 -18.04
CA TRP A 56 -17.23 3.63 -16.90
C TRP A 56 -16.87 2.68 -15.75
N GLU A 57 -16.53 1.43 -16.04
CA GLU A 57 -16.12 0.45 -15.02
C GLU A 57 -14.73 0.81 -14.46
N SER A 58 -13.80 1.23 -15.33
CA SER A 58 -12.49 1.73 -14.91
C SER A 58 -12.59 2.97 -14.03
N ASN A 59 -13.57 3.87 -14.28
CA ASN A 59 -13.84 5.00 -13.40
C ASN A 59 -14.30 4.54 -12.00
N THR A 60 -15.23 3.59 -11.95
CA THR A 60 -15.69 3.00 -10.68
C THR A 60 -14.54 2.36 -9.89
N GLU A 61 -13.60 1.72 -10.57
CA GLU A 61 -12.39 1.20 -9.92
C GLU A 61 -11.54 2.32 -9.32
N VAL A 62 -11.33 3.43 -10.04
CA VAL A 62 -10.60 4.60 -9.51
C VAL A 62 -11.32 5.22 -8.31
N ASP A 63 -12.64 5.33 -8.35
CA ASP A 63 -13.45 5.77 -7.19
C ASP A 63 -13.22 4.85 -5.99
N SER A 64 -13.18 3.55 -6.23
CA SER A 64 -12.96 2.54 -5.20
C SER A 64 -11.55 2.60 -4.62
N ILE A 65 -10.53 2.94 -5.41
CA ILE A 65 -9.15 3.16 -4.92
C ILE A 65 -9.11 4.35 -3.96
N ILE A 66 -9.73 5.48 -4.35
CA ILE A 66 -9.77 6.72 -3.57
C ILE A 66 -10.56 6.50 -2.27
N ALA A 67 -11.78 5.95 -2.37
CA ALA A 67 -12.66 5.72 -1.22
C ALA A 67 -12.05 4.75 -0.19
N LYS A 68 -11.28 3.75 -0.65
CA LYS A 68 -10.64 2.77 0.24
C LYS A 68 -9.71 3.41 1.26
N VAL A 69 -9.09 4.56 0.94
CA VAL A 69 -8.22 5.28 1.87
C VAL A 69 -9.01 5.74 3.10
N ALA A 70 -10.11 6.45 2.91
CA ALA A 70 -10.93 6.97 4.00
C ALA A 70 -11.46 5.82 4.88
N ILE A 71 -12.00 4.77 4.24
CA ILE A 71 -12.53 3.58 4.93
C ILE A 71 -11.44 2.89 5.76
N SER A 72 -10.21 2.80 5.24
CA SER A 72 -9.10 2.13 5.94
C SER A 72 -8.61 2.92 7.15
N ILE A 73 -8.61 4.25 7.07
CA ILE A 73 -8.28 5.15 8.19
C ILE A 73 -9.31 4.99 9.30
N GLU A 74 -10.59 5.10 8.98
CA GLU A 74 -11.70 4.95 9.93
C GLU A 74 -11.68 3.56 10.59
N SER A 75 -11.56 2.51 9.78
CA SER A 75 -11.45 1.12 10.24
C SER A 75 -10.28 0.90 11.20
N ARG A 76 -9.13 1.54 10.95
CA ARG A 76 -7.96 1.45 11.82
C ARG A 76 -8.23 2.14 13.16
N ALA A 77 -8.78 3.35 13.13
CA ALA A 77 -9.10 4.11 14.34
C ALA A 77 -10.12 3.36 15.23
N ALA A 78 -11.14 2.75 14.62
CA ALA A 78 -12.18 2.01 15.34
C ALA A 78 -11.67 0.70 15.99
N ARG A 79 -10.71 0.00 15.37
CA ARG A 79 -10.30 -1.35 15.80
C ARG A 79 -8.96 -1.41 16.51
N ARG A 80 -8.09 -0.41 16.34
CA ARG A 80 -6.67 -0.46 16.74
C ARG A 80 -6.23 0.87 17.38
N SER A 81 -7.07 1.45 18.23
CA SER A 81 -6.72 2.60 19.07
C SER A 81 -5.83 2.18 20.25
N PHE A 82 -4.93 3.09 20.66
CA PHE A 82 -4.16 2.92 21.89
C PHE A 82 -5.08 3.10 23.08
N SER A 83 -5.00 2.19 24.05
CA SER A 83 -5.68 2.32 25.33
C SER A 83 -4.67 2.16 26.46
N SER A 84 -4.83 2.97 27.50
CA SER A 84 -4.04 2.86 28.73
C SER A 84 -4.95 3.00 29.93
N HIS A 85 -4.62 2.26 30.98
CA HIS A 85 -5.28 2.30 32.27
C HIS A 85 -4.23 2.46 33.37
N SER A 86 -4.44 3.43 34.26
CA SER A 86 -3.55 3.71 35.38
C SER A 86 -4.30 3.50 36.68
N GLU A 87 -3.81 2.58 37.51
CA GLU A 87 -4.39 2.26 38.82
C GLU A 87 -3.26 1.99 39.82
N SER A 88 -3.38 2.54 41.04
CA SER A 88 -2.41 2.34 42.14
C SER A 88 -0.95 2.61 41.75
N GLY A 89 -0.70 3.61 40.90
CA GLY A 89 0.65 3.97 40.43
C GLY A 89 1.23 3.09 39.32
N ILE A 90 0.47 2.10 38.83
CA ILE A 90 0.87 1.23 37.72
C ILE A 90 0.08 1.62 36.47
N THR A 91 0.76 1.81 35.34
CA THR A 91 0.12 2.06 34.04
C THR A 91 0.25 0.84 33.14
N SER A 92 -0.88 0.33 32.67
CA SER A 92 -0.98 -0.74 31.68
C SER A 92 -1.62 -0.21 30.40
N GLY A 93 -1.39 -0.87 29.26
CA GLY A 93 -2.01 -0.44 28.02
C GLY A 93 -1.77 -1.37 26.85
N VAL A 94 -2.60 -1.23 25.81
CA VAL A 94 -2.52 -1.98 24.56
C VAL A 94 -2.00 -1.06 23.48
N ARG A 95 -0.95 -1.53 22.77
CA ARG A 95 -0.43 -0.89 21.57
C ARG A 95 -0.24 -1.90 20.46
N TYR A 96 -0.40 -1.44 19.23
CA TYR A 96 -0.17 -2.24 18.02
C TYR A 96 1.12 -1.80 17.35
N LYS A 97 1.93 -2.77 16.95
CA LYS A 97 3.20 -2.55 16.24
C LYS A 97 3.11 -3.17 14.85
N PRO A 98 3.75 -2.57 13.84
CA PRO A 98 3.88 -3.21 12.54
C PRO A 98 4.69 -4.50 12.62
N LEU A 99 4.45 -5.39 11.67
CA LEU A 99 5.18 -6.66 11.51
C LEU A 99 6.47 -6.46 10.72
N GLY A 100 6.55 -5.44 9.86
CA GLY A 100 7.75 -5.11 9.10
C GLY A 100 7.43 -4.87 7.63
N VAL A 101 7.68 -5.88 6.79
CA VAL A 101 7.50 -5.80 5.33
C VAL A 101 6.34 -6.70 4.91
N ALA A 102 5.42 -6.16 4.13
CA ALA A 102 4.33 -6.91 3.52
C ALA A 102 4.59 -7.08 2.02
N ILE A 103 4.58 -8.33 1.53
CA ILE A 103 4.50 -8.60 0.10
C ILE A 103 3.03 -8.56 -0.32
N VAL A 104 2.72 -7.73 -1.31
CA VAL A 104 1.37 -7.65 -1.90
C VAL A 104 1.45 -8.14 -3.34
N LEU A 105 0.70 -9.19 -3.66
CA LEU A 105 0.55 -9.71 -5.02
C LEU A 105 -0.80 -9.27 -5.58
N GLY A 106 -0.78 -8.41 -6.60
CA GLY A 106 -1.99 -7.84 -7.21
C GLY A 106 -2.55 -8.72 -8.34
N PRO A 107 -3.86 -9.00 -8.36
CA PRO A 107 -4.51 -9.68 -9.49
C PRO A 107 -4.73 -8.73 -10.67
N PHE A 108 -5.12 -9.27 -11.83
CA PHE A 108 -5.36 -8.48 -13.05
C PHE A 108 -6.77 -7.89 -13.16
N ASN A 109 -7.76 -8.46 -12.47
CA ASN A 109 -9.17 -8.13 -12.69
C ASN A 109 -9.60 -6.80 -12.06
N PHE A 110 -8.93 -6.34 -11.00
CA PHE A 110 -9.06 -5.00 -10.42
C PHE A 110 -7.66 -4.55 -9.99
N PRO A 111 -6.79 -4.25 -10.96
CA PRO A 111 -5.35 -4.19 -10.77
C PRO A 111 -4.90 -3.02 -9.89
N GLY A 112 -5.74 -2.01 -9.70
CA GLY A 112 -5.50 -0.94 -8.73
C GLY A 112 -6.22 -1.21 -7.42
N HIS A 113 -7.53 -1.48 -7.46
CA HIS A 113 -8.35 -1.49 -6.25
C HIS A 113 -8.06 -2.66 -5.30
N LEU A 114 -7.95 -3.90 -5.81
CA LEU A 114 -7.72 -5.07 -4.97
C LEU A 114 -6.36 -5.02 -4.24
N PRO A 115 -5.22 -4.75 -4.89
CA PRO A 115 -3.97 -4.60 -4.16
C PRO A 115 -3.99 -3.39 -3.22
N ASN A 116 -4.63 -2.28 -3.60
CA ASN A 116 -4.81 -1.11 -2.73
C ASN A 116 -5.54 -1.47 -1.42
N GLY A 117 -6.40 -2.50 -1.47
CA GLY A 117 -7.07 -3.09 -0.31
C GLY A 117 -6.12 -3.66 0.76
N HIS A 118 -4.89 -4.01 0.39
CA HIS A 118 -3.83 -4.50 1.26
C HIS A 118 -2.73 -3.46 1.51
N VAL A 119 -2.34 -2.71 0.47
CA VAL A 119 -1.27 -1.71 0.54
C VAL A 119 -1.60 -0.61 1.56
N VAL A 120 -2.78 0.02 1.44
CA VAL A 120 -3.17 1.14 2.32
C VAL A 120 -3.17 0.73 3.79
N PRO A 121 -3.88 -0.34 4.23
CA PRO A 121 -3.86 -0.72 5.63
C PRO A 121 -2.48 -1.18 6.12
N ALA A 122 -1.66 -1.83 5.27
CA ALA A 122 -0.30 -2.20 5.64
C ALA A 122 0.56 -0.97 5.95
N LEU A 123 0.53 0.04 5.08
CA LEU A 123 1.24 1.31 5.27
C LEU A 123 0.71 2.09 6.48
N LEU A 124 -0.62 2.19 6.66
CA LEU A 124 -1.23 2.85 7.82
C LEU A 124 -0.82 2.19 9.15
N ALA A 125 -0.69 0.87 9.17
CA ALA A 125 -0.22 0.11 10.32
C ALA A 125 1.29 0.28 10.60
N GLY A 126 2.04 0.95 9.71
CA GLY A 126 3.47 1.19 9.84
C GLY A 126 4.35 0.12 9.20
N ASN A 127 3.76 -0.82 8.44
CA ASN A 127 4.53 -1.74 7.61
C ASN A 127 5.00 -1.02 6.35
N CYS A 128 6.10 -1.50 5.77
CA CYS A 128 6.46 -1.14 4.40
C CYS A 128 5.99 -2.23 3.42
N VAL A 129 5.92 -1.91 2.14
CA VAL A 129 5.29 -2.77 1.13
C VAL A 129 6.26 -3.06 -0.01
N VAL A 130 6.35 -4.33 -0.39
CA VAL A 130 6.85 -4.76 -1.71
C VAL A 130 5.66 -5.22 -2.53
N PHE A 131 5.35 -4.51 -3.62
CA PHE A 131 4.20 -4.76 -4.45
C PHE A 131 4.61 -5.40 -5.78
N LYS A 132 3.99 -6.54 -6.11
CA LYS A 132 4.05 -7.14 -7.45
C LYS A 132 2.66 -7.11 -8.09
N PRO A 133 2.39 -6.23 -9.06
CA PRO A 133 1.13 -6.27 -9.82
C PRO A 133 1.09 -7.52 -10.68
N SER A 134 -0.07 -7.82 -11.26
CA SER A 134 -0.15 -8.81 -12.33
C SER A 134 0.71 -8.37 -13.51
N GLU A 135 1.40 -9.32 -14.15
CA GLU A 135 2.12 -9.13 -15.41
C GLU A 135 1.24 -8.66 -16.57
N HIS A 136 -0.09 -8.78 -16.43
CA HIS A 136 -1.06 -8.25 -17.39
C HIS A 136 -1.40 -6.78 -17.15
N CYS A 137 -1.12 -6.25 -15.96
CA CYS A 137 -1.42 -4.85 -15.60
C CYS A 137 -0.22 -4.10 -15.01
N PRO A 138 0.97 -4.13 -15.67
CA PRO A 138 2.17 -3.51 -15.14
C PRO A 138 2.08 -1.97 -15.06
N LEU A 139 1.38 -1.31 -15.99
CA LEU A 139 1.25 0.15 -16.01
C LEU A 139 0.40 0.64 -14.84
N VAL A 140 -0.69 -0.06 -14.50
CA VAL A 140 -1.47 0.28 -13.29
C VAL A 140 -0.61 0.18 -12.04
N GLY A 141 0.26 -0.84 -11.96
CA GLY A 141 1.19 -0.95 -10.84
C GLY A 141 2.24 0.16 -10.77
N GLU A 142 2.75 0.60 -11.93
CA GLU A 142 3.65 1.75 -12.03
C GLU A 142 2.97 3.07 -11.64
N LEU A 143 1.71 3.28 -12.04
CA LEU A 143 0.93 4.45 -11.60
C LEU A 143 0.76 4.47 -10.07
N MET A 144 0.48 3.32 -9.45
CA MET A 144 0.40 3.21 -8.00
C MET A 144 1.73 3.60 -7.34
N ASN A 145 2.85 3.10 -7.86
CA ASN A 145 4.19 3.40 -7.39
C ASN A 145 4.46 4.92 -7.42
N GLN A 146 4.21 5.55 -8.57
CA GLN A 146 4.38 7.00 -8.75
C GLN A 146 3.50 7.80 -7.78
N CYS A 147 2.25 7.41 -7.59
CA CYS A 147 1.34 8.09 -6.67
C CYS A 147 1.81 8.01 -5.21
N TRP A 148 2.31 6.85 -4.76
CA TRP A 148 2.85 6.70 -3.40
C TRP A 148 4.12 7.51 -3.19
N HIS A 149 5.06 7.50 -4.14
CA HIS A 149 6.24 8.34 -4.07
C HIS A 149 5.88 9.83 -4.04
N ALA A 150 4.95 10.26 -4.90
CA ALA A 150 4.46 11.64 -4.91
C ALA A 150 3.68 12.03 -3.63
N ALA A 151 3.14 11.05 -2.89
CA ALA A 151 2.52 11.28 -1.58
C ALA A 151 3.52 11.59 -0.45
N GLY A 152 4.82 11.50 -0.74
CA GLY A 152 5.90 11.91 0.16
C GLY A 152 6.24 10.90 1.24
N ILE A 153 5.98 9.60 1.00
CA ILE A 153 6.50 8.55 1.88
C ILE A 153 8.02 8.42 1.69
N PRO A 154 8.78 7.99 2.73
CA PRO A 154 10.20 7.73 2.57
C PRO A 154 10.49 6.76 1.42
N PHE A 155 11.61 6.98 0.72
CA PHE A 155 12.01 6.09 -0.36
C PHE A 155 12.21 4.66 0.15
N GLY A 156 11.66 3.68 -0.56
CA GLY A 156 11.67 2.26 -0.18
C GLY A 156 10.51 1.81 0.70
N THR A 157 9.69 2.73 1.26
CA THR A 157 8.50 2.37 2.04
C THR A 157 7.48 1.63 1.20
N PHE A 158 7.40 1.96 -0.09
CA PHE A 158 6.70 1.21 -1.12
C PHE A 158 7.71 0.92 -2.23
N ASN A 159 7.87 -0.34 -2.62
CA ASN A 159 8.70 -0.75 -3.75
C ASN A 159 7.89 -1.60 -4.71
N LEU A 160 7.96 -1.28 -5.99
CA LEU A 160 7.35 -2.04 -7.07
C LEU A 160 8.35 -3.06 -7.65
N VAL A 161 7.90 -4.31 -7.79
CA VAL A 161 8.63 -5.36 -8.52
C VAL A 161 7.74 -5.91 -9.61
N GLN A 162 8.14 -5.68 -10.86
CA GLN A 162 7.43 -6.19 -12.03
C GLN A 162 7.88 -7.61 -12.37
N GLY A 163 6.97 -8.37 -12.99
CA GLY A 163 7.26 -9.71 -13.51
C GLY A 163 6.13 -10.70 -13.25
N GLY A 164 6.20 -11.87 -13.86
CA GLY A 164 5.16 -12.89 -13.76
C GLY A 164 5.33 -13.82 -12.55
N ARG A 165 4.82 -15.04 -12.69
CA ARG A 165 4.86 -16.10 -11.67
C ARG A 165 6.21 -16.27 -10.97
N SER A 166 7.30 -16.38 -11.72
CA SER A 166 8.64 -16.64 -11.16
C SER A 166 9.13 -15.56 -10.20
N VAL A 167 8.76 -14.30 -10.45
CA VAL A 167 9.05 -13.17 -9.55
C VAL A 167 8.22 -13.27 -8.28
N GLY A 168 6.95 -13.66 -8.38
CA GLY A 168 6.10 -13.93 -7.22
C GLY A 168 6.63 -15.06 -6.34
N GLU A 169 7.08 -16.16 -6.95
CA GLU A 169 7.68 -17.30 -6.24
C GLU A 169 8.96 -16.89 -5.50
N GLN A 170 9.83 -16.09 -6.13
CA GLN A 170 11.03 -15.55 -5.48
C GLN A 170 10.71 -14.65 -4.29
N LEU A 171 9.68 -13.81 -4.38
CA LEU A 171 9.25 -12.94 -3.29
C LEU A 171 8.74 -13.76 -2.10
N ILE A 172 7.86 -14.75 -2.34
CA ILE A 172 7.26 -15.57 -1.28
C ILE A 172 8.31 -16.47 -0.60
N ALA A 173 9.29 -16.97 -1.35
CA ALA A 173 10.32 -17.86 -0.81
C ALA A 173 11.41 -17.14 -0.01
N ASP A 174 11.41 -15.81 0.06
CA ASP A 174 12.46 -15.06 0.75
C ASP A 174 12.31 -15.17 2.28
N PRO A 175 13.31 -15.71 3.01
CA PRO A 175 13.20 -15.96 4.45
C PRO A 175 13.21 -14.68 5.30
N ARG A 176 13.39 -13.51 4.68
CA ARG A 176 13.37 -12.22 5.36
C ARG A 176 11.95 -11.64 5.46
N ILE A 177 10.92 -12.31 4.99
CA ILE A 177 9.53 -11.86 5.07
C ILE A 177 8.72 -12.79 5.98
#